data_AF-A0A2J6SWL5-F1
#
_entry.id   AF-A0A2J6SWL5-F1
#
_cell.length_a   1.000
_cell.length_b   1.000
_cell.length_c   1.000
_cell.angle_alpha   90.00
_cell.angle_beta   90.00
_cell.angle_gamma   90.00
#
_symmetry.space_group_name_H-M   'P 1'
#
loop_
_entity.id
_entity.type
_entity.pdbx_description
1 polymer ?
#
loop_
_entity_poly.entity_id
_entity_poly.type
_entity_poly.pdbx_seq_one_letter_code
_entity_poly.pdbx_strand_id
1 'polypeptide(L)'
;MRAHFSPPSTPAEREEKWHSMREAHFLAPSPYVWKAEETLSYMDRQGIAMKFLSNVPVTLPALQPSNDYGAGTMTGYPAWFGLLAASPTDDAKKAIGEVERMSGVTDGRAVTSYFNGVYLGDEMLGGLDGLG
;
A
#
# COMPACT_ATOMS: atom_id res chain seq x y z
N MET A 1 -10.76 2.93 9.36
CA MET A 1 -10.26 4.15 8.70
C MET A 1 -9.19 3.87 7.64
N ARG A 2 -8.47 2.73 7.69
CA ARG A 2 -7.52 2.28 6.64
C ARG A 2 -7.97 0.95 6.02
N ALA A 3 -7.66 0.73 4.75
CA ALA A 3 -7.80 -0.58 4.10
C ALA A 3 -6.58 -0.92 3.24
N HIS A 4 -6.35 -2.22 3.07
CA HIS A 4 -5.36 -2.73 2.15
C HIS A 4 -5.96 -2.94 0.77
N PHE A 5 -5.22 -2.57 -0.26
CA PHE A 5 -5.48 -3.01 -1.63
C PHE A 5 -4.38 -3.96 -2.09
N SER A 6 -4.60 -4.63 -3.21
CA SER A 6 -3.55 -5.39 -3.90
C SER A 6 -3.52 -4.95 -5.36
N PRO A 7 -2.36 -4.53 -5.90
CA PRO A 7 -2.23 -4.24 -7.32
C PRO A 7 -2.64 -5.43 -8.20
N PRO A 8 -2.98 -5.18 -9.48
CA PRO A 8 -3.26 -6.23 -10.43
C PRO A 8 -2.10 -7.23 -10.48
N SER A 9 -2.46 -8.50 -10.55
CA SER A 9 -1.53 -9.63 -10.63
C SER A 9 -2.11 -10.66 -11.60
N THR A 10 -1.29 -11.59 -12.03
CA THR A 10 -1.74 -12.77 -12.76
C THR A 10 -2.36 -13.80 -11.80
N PRO A 11 -3.18 -14.73 -12.29
CA PRO A 11 -3.65 -15.86 -11.47
C PRO A 11 -2.50 -16.66 -10.84
N ALA A 12 -1.41 -16.87 -11.59
CA ALA A 12 -0.25 -17.63 -11.11
C ALA A 12 0.46 -16.94 -9.94
N GLU A 13 0.71 -15.63 -10.04
CA GLU A 13 1.33 -14.85 -8.95
C GLU A 13 0.48 -14.86 -7.67
N ARG A 14 -0.85 -14.86 -7.81
CA ARG A 14 -1.77 -14.96 -6.66
C ARG A 14 -1.75 -16.33 -6.02
N GLU A 15 -1.70 -17.39 -6.83
CA GLU A 15 -1.60 -18.77 -6.37
C GLU A 15 -0.31 -18.96 -5.57
N GLU A 16 0.82 -18.51 -6.13
CA GLU A 16 2.12 -18.56 -5.46
C GLU A 16 2.11 -17.79 -4.14
N LYS A 17 1.62 -16.55 -4.14
CA LYS A 17 1.50 -15.75 -2.91
C LYS A 17 0.59 -16.42 -1.87
N TRP A 18 -0.51 -17.03 -2.30
CA TRP A 18 -1.42 -17.75 -1.42
C TRP A 18 -0.76 -18.99 -0.81
N HIS A 19 0.00 -19.77 -1.58
CA HIS A 19 0.77 -20.89 -1.07
C HIS A 19 1.81 -20.45 -0.03
N SER A 20 2.58 -19.39 -0.31
CA SER A 20 3.54 -18.85 0.67
C SER A 20 2.86 -18.36 1.95
N MET A 21 1.66 -17.77 1.85
CA MET A 21 0.85 -17.39 3.02
C MET A 21 0.36 -18.62 3.81
N ARG A 22 -0.04 -19.70 3.12
CA ARG A 22 -0.46 -20.97 3.74
C ARG A 22 0.67 -21.63 4.51
N GLU A 23 1.88 -21.62 3.95
CA GLU A 23 3.10 -22.11 4.62
C GLU A 23 3.39 -21.29 5.90
N ALA A 24 3.11 -19.99 5.86
CA ALA A 24 3.13 -19.10 7.03
C ALA A 24 1.87 -19.18 7.92
N HIS A 25 1.06 -20.24 7.78
CA HIS A 25 -0.14 -20.52 8.57
C HIS A 25 -1.32 -19.54 8.43
N PHE A 26 -1.36 -18.71 7.37
CA PHE A 26 -2.57 -17.95 7.06
C PHE A 26 -3.70 -18.90 6.63
N LEU A 27 -4.93 -18.57 7.05
CA LEU A 27 -6.12 -19.41 6.83
C LEU A 27 -7.04 -18.91 5.70
N ALA A 28 -6.53 -18.06 4.81
CA ALA A 28 -7.29 -17.63 3.65
C ALA A 28 -7.69 -18.87 2.80
N PRO A 29 -8.99 -19.06 2.49
CA PRO A 29 -9.48 -20.30 1.88
C PRO A 29 -9.13 -20.43 0.39
N SER A 30 -8.80 -19.32 -0.26
CA SER A 30 -8.42 -19.26 -1.67
C SER A 30 -7.54 -18.02 -1.93
N PRO A 31 -6.85 -17.95 -3.07
CA PRO A 31 -6.16 -16.73 -3.48
C PRO A 31 -7.12 -15.54 -3.51
N TYR A 32 -6.70 -14.43 -2.91
CA TYR A 32 -7.51 -13.22 -2.83
C TYR A 32 -7.24 -12.29 -4.02
N VAL A 33 -8.31 -11.72 -4.58
CA VAL A 33 -8.25 -10.64 -5.56
C VAL A 33 -8.96 -9.44 -4.96
N TRP A 34 -8.24 -8.34 -4.79
CA TRP A 34 -8.86 -7.09 -4.41
C TRP A 34 -9.53 -6.44 -5.64
N LYS A 35 -10.75 -5.94 -5.47
CA LYS A 35 -11.45 -5.13 -6.47
C LYS A 35 -12.02 -3.88 -5.84
N ALA A 36 -11.88 -2.75 -6.53
CA ALA A 36 -12.37 -1.46 -6.05
C ALA A 36 -13.89 -1.47 -5.90
N GLU A 37 -14.61 -2.04 -6.89
CA GLU A 37 -16.06 -2.06 -6.95
C GLU A 37 -16.67 -2.90 -5.83
N GLU A 38 -16.08 -4.05 -5.51
CA GLU A 38 -16.50 -4.88 -4.38
C GLU A 38 -16.27 -4.14 -3.05
N THR A 39 -15.17 -3.40 -2.94
CA THR A 39 -14.87 -2.57 -1.76
C THR A 39 -15.87 -1.42 -1.62
N LEU A 40 -16.21 -0.73 -2.71
CA LEU A 40 -17.20 0.35 -2.75
C LEU A 40 -18.59 -0.18 -2.38
N SER A 41 -19.00 -1.29 -2.97
CA SER A 41 -20.27 -1.94 -2.67
C SER A 41 -20.38 -2.34 -1.19
N TYR A 42 -19.28 -2.82 -0.60
CA TYR A 42 -19.21 -3.05 0.85
C TYR A 42 -19.32 -1.74 1.64
N MET A 43 -18.59 -0.70 1.26
CA MET A 43 -18.61 0.59 1.95
C MET A 43 -20.02 1.20 1.98
N ASP A 44 -20.70 1.19 0.84
CA ASP A 44 -22.09 1.68 0.71
C ASP A 44 -23.04 0.95 1.66
N ARG A 45 -23.02 -0.40 1.65
CA ARG A 45 -23.83 -1.22 2.56
C ARG A 45 -23.55 -0.98 4.03
N GLN A 46 -22.35 -0.54 4.38
CA GLN A 46 -21.92 -0.33 5.76
C GLN A 46 -21.95 1.15 6.17
N GLY A 47 -22.40 2.06 5.31
CA GLY A 47 -22.39 3.49 5.58
C GLY A 47 -21.00 4.09 5.77
N ILE A 48 -19.96 3.48 5.15
CA ILE A 48 -18.59 3.98 5.21
C ILE A 48 -18.40 5.01 4.10
N ALA A 49 -18.26 6.28 4.49
CA ALA A 49 -18.08 7.36 3.53
C ALA A 49 -16.73 7.30 2.78
N MET A 50 -15.64 6.92 3.48
CA MET A 50 -14.30 6.93 2.88
C MET A 50 -13.36 5.90 3.53
N LYS A 51 -12.39 5.40 2.74
CA LYS A 51 -11.26 4.61 3.23
C LYS A 51 -9.94 5.14 2.67
N PHE A 52 -8.93 5.22 3.53
CA PHE A 52 -7.55 5.44 3.09
C PHE A 52 -6.93 4.10 2.65
N LEU A 53 -6.63 4.00 1.36
CA LEU A 53 -6.02 2.84 0.73
C LEU A 53 -4.51 2.83 0.98
N SER A 54 -3.94 1.64 1.17
CA SER A 54 -2.49 1.48 1.30
C SER A 54 -2.05 0.08 0.92
N ASN A 55 -0.85 -0.03 0.36
CA ASN A 55 -0.18 -1.31 0.17
C ASN A 55 1.32 -1.07 0.27
N VAL A 56 1.97 -1.74 1.23
CA VAL A 56 3.42 -1.67 1.44
C VAL A 56 4.00 -3.00 0.95
N PRO A 57 4.49 -3.08 -0.30
CA PRO A 57 5.07 -4.31 -0.81
C PRO A 57 6.41 -4.58 -0.15
N VAL A 58 6.82 -5.85 -0.13
CA VAL A 58 8.07 -6.29 0.53
C VAL A 58 9.32 -5.82 -0.22
N THR A 59 9.20 -5.49 -1.51
CA THR A 59 10.34 -5.17 -2.38
C THR A 59 10.25 -3.76 -2.95
N LEU A 60 11.41 -3.11 -3.11
CA LEU A 60 11.54 -1.80 -3.72
C LEU A 60 10.97 -1.71 -5.14
N PRO A 61 11.22 -2.67 -6.06
CA PRO A 61 10.69 -2.55 -7.42
C PRO A 61 9.17 -2.60 -7.51
N ALA A 62 8.50 -3.19 -6.51
CA ALA A 62 7.04 -3.25 -6.47
C ALA A 62 6.40 -2.00 -5.84
N LEU A 63 7.19 -1.14 -5.18
CA LEU A 63 6.70 0.00 -4.41
C LEU A 63 6.09 1.08 -5.29
N GLN A 64 6.80 1.55 -6.30
CA GLN A 64 6.29 2.58 -7.22
C GLN A 64 5.05 2.12 -7.99
N PRO A 65 5.05 0.92 -8.64
CA PRO A 65 3.83 0.41 -9.28
C PRO A 65 2.64 0.28 -8.33
N SER A 66 2.90 -0.07 -7.05
CA SER A 66 1.86 -0.13 -6.03
C SER A 66 1.28 1.25 -5.73
N ASN A 67 2.14 2.26 -5.53
CA ASN A 67 1.71 3.64 -5.30
C ASN A 67 0.95 4.22 -6.50
N ASP A 68 1.42 3.95 -7.72
CA ASP A 68 0.79 4.41 -8.97
C ASP A 68 -0.60 3.78 -9.15
N TYR A 69 -0.75 2.48 -8.87
CA TYR A 69 -2.05 1.83 -8.89
C TYR A 69 -3.01 2.40 -7.83
N GLY A 70 -2.50 2.65 -6.62
CA GLY A 70 -3.27 3.29 -5.55
C GLY A 70 -3.74 4.69 -5.94
N ALA A 71 -2.86 5.50 -6.55
CA ALA A 71 -3.18 6.83 -7.02
C ALA A 71 -4.23 6.79 -8.14
N GLY A 72 -4.05 5.92 -9.14
CA GLY A 72 -5.05 5.73 -10.21
C GLY A 72 -6.41 5.31 -9.67
N THR A 73 -6.45 4.42 -8.68
CA THR A 73 -7.68 3.99 -8.01
C THR A 73 -8.37 5.16 -7.28
N MET A 74 -7.59 5.94 -6.52
CA MET A 74 -8.08 7.12 -5.80
C MET A 74 -8.64 8.16 -6.78
N THR A 75 -7.92 8.46 -7.87
CA THR A 75 -8.39 9.37 -8.92
C THR A 75 -9.67 8.87 -9.60
N GLY A 76 -9.85 7.56 -9.73
CA GLY A 76 -11.09 6.98 -10.26
C GLY A 76 -12.30 7.11 -9.32
N TYR A 77 -12.07 7.17 -8.00
CA TYR A 77 -13.13 7.24 -6.98
C TYR A 77 -12.80 8.23 -5.84
N PRO A 78 -12.57 9.52 -6.14
CA PRO A 78 -11.99 10.47 -5.18
C PRO A 78 -12.89 10.79 -3.99
N ALA A 79 -14.21 10.60 -4.12
CA ALA A 79 -15.14 10.78 -3.01
C ALA A 79 -15.09 9.64 -1.98
N TRP A 80 -14.54 8.48 -2.37
CA TRP A 80 -14.61 7.24 -1.58
C TRP A 80 -13.23 6.78 -1.08
N PHE A 81 -12.17 7.15 -1.79
CA PHE A 81 -10.82 6.73 -1.45
C PHE A 81 -9.90 7.92 -1.26
N GLY A 82 -9.08 7.82 -0.23
CA GLY A 82 -7.79 8.50 -0.13
C GLY A 82 -6.64 7.49 -0.26
N LEU A 83 -5.41 7.96 -0.34
CA LEU A 83 -4.21 7.14 -0.49
C LEU A 83 -3.17 7.45 0.57
N LEU A 84 -2.59 6.39 1.16
CA LEU A 84 -1.36 6.45 1.94
C LEU A 84 -0.26 5.73 1.15
N ALA A 85 0.61 6.50 0.52
CA ALA A 85 1.71 5.99 -0.29
C ALA A 85 2.73 5.23 0.58
N ALA A 86 3.22 4.10 0.08
CA ALA A 86 4.33 3.39 0.69
C ALA A 86 5.64 4.17 0.51
N SER A 87 6.55 4.05 1.47
CA SER A 87 7.90 4.61 1.40
C SER A 87 8.96 3.52 1.58
N PRO A 88 10.05 3.53 0.78
CA PRO A 88 11.17 2.60 0.92
C PRO A 88 12.08 2.99 2.09
N THR A 89 11.71 2.65 3.32
CA THR A 89 12.40 3.09 4.54
C THR A 89 13.73 2.39 4.81
N ASP A 90 14.24 1.58 3.88
CA ASP A 90 15.59 1.01 3.88
C ASP A 90 16.59 1.87 3.10
N ASP A 91 16.13 2.88 2.37
CA ASP A 91 16.97 3.79 1.58
C ASP A 91 16.43 5.22 1.68
N ALA A 92 17.06 6.04 2.52
CA ALA A 92 16.61 7.41 2.80
C ALA A 92 16.49 8.28 1.53
N LYS A 93 17.41 8.12 0.56
CA LYS A 93 17.38 8.91 -0.67
C LYS A 93 16.19 8.51 -1.55
N LYS A 94 15.94 7.21 -1.69
CA LYS A 94 14.75 6.72 -2.41
C LYS A 94 13.47 7.09 -1.67
N ALA A 95 13.48 7.08 -0.34
CA ALA A 95 12.33 7.49 0.46
C ALA A 95 11.98 8.96 0.21
N ILE A 96 12.95 9.86 0.26
CA ILE A 96 12.75 11.28 -0.06
C ILE A 96 12.25 11.45 -1.50
N GLY A 97 12.90 10.80 -2.48
CA GLY A 97 12.48 10.91 -3.88
C GLY A 97 11.05 10.42 -4.12
N GLU A 98 10.62 9.35 -3.44
CA GLU A 98 9.24 8.86 -3.50
C GLU A 98 8.27 9.77 -2.75
N VAL A 99 8.74 10.43 -1.70
CA VAL A 99 7.94 11.44 -0.99
C VAL A 99 7.63 12.61 -1.92
N GLU A 100 8.66 13.16 -2.56
CA GLU A 100 8.56 14.25 -3.52
C GLU A 100 7.67 13.87 -4.72
N ARG A 101 7.87 12.67 -5.28
CA ARG A 101 7.10 12.18 -6.43
C ARG A 101 5.60 12.10 -6.16
N MET A 102 5.23 11.70 -4.94
CA MET A 102 3.82 11.53 -4.53
C MET A 102 3.24 12.78 -3.86
N SER A 103 4.01 13.87 -3.77
CA SER A 103 3.56 15.12 -3.18
C SER A 103 2.37 15.69 -3.95
N GLY A 104 1.30 16.05 -3.23
CA GLY A 104 0.03 16.50 -3.82
C GLY A 104 -0.82 15.40 -4.47
N VAL A 105 -0.37 14.15 -4.47
CA VAL A 105 -1.12 12.99 -5.00
C VAL A 105 -1.68 12.10 -3.88
N THR A 106 -1.00 12.03 -2.75
CA THR A 106 -1.36 11.15 -1.62
C THR A 106 -1.79 11.96 -0.39
N ASP A 107 -2.63 11.37 0.46
CA ASP A 107 -3.09 11.96 1.73
C ASP A 107 -2.18 11.64 2.93
N GLY A 108 -1.08 10.93 2.71
CA GLY A 108 -0.14 10.56 3.75
C GLY A 108 0.72 9.36 3.38
N ARG A 109 1.31 8.70 4.39
CA ARG A 109 2.24 7.58 4.20
C ARG A 109 1.83 6.34 4.97
N ALA A 110 2.13 5.19 4.38
CA ALA A 110 2.04 3.89 5.01
C ALA A 110 3.44 3.26 5.06
N VAL A 111 3.95 3.07 6.27
CA VAL A 111 5.26 2.43 6.52
C VAL A 111 5.10 1.23 7.44
N THR A 112 6.05 0.31 7.40
CA THR A 112 6.19 -0.77 8.38
C THR A 112 7.26 -0.40 9.40
N SER A 113 7.11 -0.85 10.65
CA SER A 113 8.10 -0.61 11.71
C SER A 113 9.47 -1.22 11.41
N TYR A 114 9.49 -2.24 10.56
CA TYR A 114 10.67 -2.89 10.03
C TYR A 114 10.48 -3.10 8.53
N PHE A 115 11.46 -2.68 7.72
CA PHE A 115 11.43 -2.81 6.28
C PHE A 115 12.82 -3.15 5.76
N ASN A 116 12.95 -4.29 5.06
CA ASN A 116 14.19 -4.75 4.44
C ASN A 116 15.45 -4.62 5.32
N GLY A 117 15.38 -5.02 6.59
CA GLY A 117 16.52 -4.96 7.51
C GLY A 117 16.58 -3.73 8.41
N VAL A 118 15.82 -2.67 8.11
CA VAL A 118 15.91 -1.37 8.76
C VAL A 118 14.67 -1.12 9.62
N TYR A 119 14.88 -0.66 10.85
CA TYR A 119 13.80 -0.21 11.73
C TYR A 119 13.43 1.24 11.43
N LEU A 120 12.16 1.59 11.58
CA LEU A 120 11.68 2.95 11.32
C LEU A 120 12.37 4.03 12.17
N GLY A 121 12.86 3.68 13.36
CA GLY A 121 13.59 4.58 14.25
C GLY A 121 15.09 4.69 13.99
N ASP A 122 15.59 4.14 12.88
CA ASP A 122 17.01 4.23 12.52
C ASP A 122 17.41 5.68 12.17
N GLU A 123 18.56 6.14 12.67
CA GLU A 123 19.06 7.50 12.46
C GLU A 123 19.22 7.85 10.97
N MET A 124 19.43 6.86 10.11
CA MET A 124 19.53 7.06 8.66
C MET A 124 18.26 7.70 8.07
N LEU A 125 17.11 7.60 8.75
CA LEU A 125 15.83 8.14 8.33
C LEU A 125 15.51 9.53 8.90
N GLY A 126 16.38 10.12 9.74
CA GLY A 126 16.11 11.41 10.40
C GLY A 126 15.88 12.60 9.47
N GLY A 127 16.16 12.48 8.17
CA GLY A 127 15.81 13.47 7.15
C GLY A 127 14.34 13.45 6.70
N LEU A 128 13.54 12.47 7.12
CA LEU A 128 12.14 12.32 6.71
C LEU A 128 11.14 13.08 7.59
N ASP A 129 11.52 13.51 8.79
CA ASP A 129 10.63 14.11 9.79
C ASP A 129 10.02 15.47 9.37
N GLY A 130 10.57 16.11 8.33
CA GLY A 130 10.14 17.43 7.84
C GLY A 130 9.34 17.44 6.54
N LEU A 131 8.99 16.26 5.98
CA LEU A 131 8.40 16.14 4.63
C LEU A 131 6.93 15.66 4.62
N GLY A 132 6.26 15.74 5.77
CA GLY A 132 4.86 15.32 5.98
C GLY A 132 3.83 16.36 5.55
#